data_AF-A0A2D9Y891-F1
#
_entry.id   AF-A0A2D9Y891-F1
#
_cell.length_a   1.000
_cell.length_b   1.000
_cell.length_c   1.000
_cell.angle_alpha   90.00
_cell.angle_beta   90.00
_cell.angle_gamma   90.00
#
_symmetry.space_group_name_H-M   'P 1'
#
loop_
_entity.id
_entity.type
_entity.pdbx_description
1 polymer ?
#
loop_
_entity_poly.entity_id
_entity_poly.type
_entity_poly.pdbx_seq_one_letter_code
_entity_poly.pdbx_strand_id
1 'polypeptide(L)'
;MSLEEHRGAKNNGPRAPYTKPTDISDPDYFHKVVDCQWACPAHTPVPEYIRMIAQRQYTEAYMVNWESNVFPGILGRTCDRPCEPACRRGRIEEKPVAICRLKRVAADNRGDIEHLMPEIGPKNGKRVACIGGGPASLTVARDLAPLGYHVVVFDRDGAGGGMMRSQIPAFRLPEAVLNEEVDRIIDFGVETRFNHEVTSLKEVLNDDFDAIFVGTGAPRGRDLNIPGREEVADNFHIGIDWLMSVAFGHTSKIGKRVVVLGGGNTAMDCCRTAKRLGGEDVKVIVRSPFDTMKASPWEIEDAQNEDVEILNNHVPQKFLIEDGKLAAVVFEKVSPEIDAEGRRKMVPTGEEPVVVPCDDVLCAIGQENHFPWIERDIGLEFGEWDMPVVDKETFQSTNPKVFFGGDAAFGPENIIWAVAHGHQAAISIDSFCQQKDVRDRPPPEVTLVSQKMGMHEWSYHNDISNDERYLVPHADKNFTLKDIKMEVELGFDEQLAFDEAMRCLNCDVQTVFEDVKCIECDACVDVCPVDCINFIENSPEADLRQNLRVPANDMEQSLYVSDILPTGRSMIKDEDVCLHCGLCAERCPTAAWDMQQFLYKEGQAKNQQVAK
;
A
#
# COMPACT_ATOMS: atom_id res chain seq x y z
N MET A 1 -52.62 1.80 -25.99
CA MET A 1 -51.58 2.13 -26.98
C MET A 1 -50.60 0.98 -27.00
N SER A 2 -50.22 0.51 -28.19
CA SER A 2 -49.34 -0.65 -28.35
C SER A 2 -47.87 -0.26 -28.12
N LEU A 3 -47.04 -1.23 -27.75
CA LEU A 3 -45.58 -1.08 -27.50
C LEU A 3 -44.80 -0.49 -28.69
N GLU A 4 -45.36 -0.56 -29.91
CA GLU A 4 -44.75 0.00 -31.11
C GLU A 4 -45.03 1.52 -31.26
N GLU A 5 -46.14 2.03 -30.72
CA GLU A 5 -46.49 3.45 -30.79
C GLU A 5 -45.62 4.33 -29.86
N HIS A 6 -45.01 3.74 -28.82
CA HIS A 6 -44.05 4.45 -27.97
C HIS A 6 -42.64 4.54 -28.57
N ARG A 7 -42.30 3.69 -29.54
CA ARG A 7 -40.98 3.69 -30.20
C ARG A 7 -40.88 4.66 -31.38
N GLY A 8 -42.00 5.24 -31.83
CA GLY A 8 -42.09 6.03 -33.07
C GLY A 8 -41.93 7.55 -32.96
N ALA A 9 -41.89 8.14 -31.76
CA ALA A 9 -41.80 9.60 -31.61
C ALA A 9 -40.35 10.07 -31.42
N LYS A 10 -39.58 10.17 -32.51
CA LYS A 10 -38.25 10.80 -32.50
C LYS A 10 -38.30 12.28 -32.86
N ASN A 11 -37.56 13.04 -32.06
CA ASN A 11 -36.81 14.26 -32.38
C ASN A 11 -37.58 15.54 -32.73
N ASN A 12 -37.54 16.50 -31.80
CA ASN A 12 -37.22 17.91 -32.09
C ASN A 12 -36.78 18.63 -30.79
N GLY A 13 -35.47 18.91 -30.67
CA GLY A 13 -34.86 19.73 -29.60
C GLY A 13 -33.63 19.06 -28.93
N PRO A 14 -32.56 19.80 -28.56
CA PRO A 14 -31.44 19.24 -27.81
C PRO A 14 -31.96 18.85 -26.41
N ARG A 15 -32.04 17.55 -26.12
CA ARG A 15 -32.39 17.06 -24.79
C ARG A 15 -31.33 17.54 -23.80
N ALA A 16 -31.72 18.25 -22.75
CA ALA A 16 -30.84 18.56 -21.62
C ALA A 16 -30.29 17.25 -21.00
N PRO A 17 -29.08 17.26 -20.41
CA PRO A 17 -28.30 16.05 -20.18
C PRO A 17 -28.75 15.38 -18.88
N TYR A 18 -29.61 14.37 -18.95
CA TYR A 18 -29.92 13.51 -17.81
C TYR A 18 -28.69 12.68 -17.41
N THR A 19 -28.58 12.34 -16.12
CA THR A 19 -27.52 11.43 -15.65
C THR A 19 -27.79 10.05 -16.22
N LYS A 20 -26.77 9.44 -16.85
CA LYS A 20 -26.90 8.13 -17.49
C LYS A 20 -27.04 7.03 -16.43
N PRO A 21 -27.75 5.94 -16.75
CA PRO A 21 -27.74 4.75 -15.91
C PRO A 21 -26.31 4.25 -15.71
N THR A 22 -26.02 3.76 -14.51
CA THR A 22 -24.70 3.21 -14.16
C THR A 22 -24.46 1.91 -14.92
N ASP A 23 -23.29 1.81 -15.55
CA ASP A 23 -22.83 0.56 -16.15
C ASP A 23 -22.15 -0.31 -15.08
N ILE A 24 -22.91 -1.20 -14.46
CA ILE A 24 -22.40 -2.12 -13.44
C ILE A 24 -21.54 -3.27 -14.03
N SER A 25 -21.37 -3.32 -15.35
CA SER A 25 -20.41 -4.23 -15.99
C SER A 25 -19.00 -3.63 -16.06
N ASP A 26 -18.86 -2.32 -15.79
CA ASP A 26 -17.56 -1.67 -15.63
C ASP A 26 -16.85 -2.21 -14.37
N PRO A 27 -15.66 -2.84 -14.51
CA PRO A 27 -14.87 -3.35 -13.39
C PRO A 27 -14.56 -2.30 -12.33
N ASP A 28 -14.43 -1.03 -12.73
CA ASP A 28 -14.01 0.05 -11.84
C ASP A 28 -15.12 0.52 -10.91
N TYR A 29 -16.39 0.34 -11.29
CA TYR A 29 -17.50 0.94 -10.55
C TYR A 29 -17.56 0.41 -9.12
N PHE A 30 -17.79 -0.89 -8.93
CA PHE A 30 -17.85 -1.49 -7.60
C PHE A 30 -16.48 -1.58 -6.93
N HIS A 31 -15.40 -1.64 -7.69
CA HIS A 31 -14.05 -1.62 -7.13
C HIS A 31 -13.77 -0.32 -6.38
N LYS A 32 -14.15 0.84 -6.95
CA LYS A 32 -14.04 2.15 -6.28
C LYS A 32 -14.88 2.25 -5.00
N VAL A 33 -16.01 1.54 -4.92
CA VAL A 33 -16.86 1.47 -3.71
C VAL A 33 -16.16 0.73 -2.56
N VAL A 34 -15.18 -0.14 -2.86
CA VAL A 34 -14.37 -0.83 -1.85
C VAL A 34 -13.10 -0.01 -1.56
N ASP A 35 -13.24 1.16 -0.93
CA ASP A 35 -12.16 2.14 -0.72
C ASP A 35 -10.83 1.54 -0.23
N CYS A 36 -10.91 0.62 0.74
CA CYS A 36 -9.71 0.02 1.33
C CYS A 36 -8.95 -0.90 0.34
N GLN A 37 -9.66 -1.53 -0.60
CA GLN A 37 -9.06 -2.30 -1.69
C GLN A 37 -8.59 -1.38 -2.82
N TRP A 38 -9.39 -0.37 -3.18
CA TRP A 38 -9.02 0.64 -4.18
C TRP A 38 -7.77 1.43 -3.80
N ALA A 39 -7.62 1.80 -2.52
CA ALA A 39 -6.47 2.52 -1.99
C ALA A 39 -5.22 1.63 -1.81
N CYS A 40 -5.38 0.30 -1.81
CA CYS A 40 -4.24 -0.61 -1.72
C CYS A 40 -3.59 -0.72 -3.11
N PRO A 41 -2.29 -0.38 -3.28
CA PRO A 41 -1.66 -0.44 -4.61
C PRO A 41 -1.68 -1.82 -5.27
N ALA A 42 -1.72 -2.89 -4.49
CA ALA A 42 -1.83 -4.26 -5.00
C ALA A 42 -3.27 -4.79 -4.98
N HIS A 43 -4.26 -3.93 -4.73
CA HIS A 43 -5.68 -4.27 -4.71
C HIS A 43 -6.03 -5.49 -3.84
N THR A 44 -5.38 -5.61 -2.67
CA THR A 44 -5.61 -6.75 -1.76
C THR A 44 -7.09 -6.78 -1.33
N PRO A 45 -7.79 -7.92 -1.41
CA PRO A 45 -9.22 -8.05 -1.09
C PRO A 45 -9.48 -7.97 0.43
N VAL A 46 -9.41 -6.75 0.96
CA VAL A 46 -9.45 -6.44 2.39
C VAL A 46 -10.69 -7.00 3.09
N PRO A 47 -11.93 -6.71 2.65
CA PRO A 47 -13.11 -7.18 3.36
C PRO A 47 -13.23 -8.71 3.38
N GLU A 48 -12.81 -9.38 2.31
CA GLU A 48 -12.93 -10.84 2.17
C GLU A 48 -12.08 -11.59 3.20
N TYR A 49 -10.78 -11.28 3.31
CA TYR A 49 -9.94 -11.95 4.29
C TYR A 49 -10.30 -11.55 5.74
N ILE A 50 -10.83 -10.34 5.96
CA ILE A 50 -11.32 -9.94 7.29
C ILE A 50 -12.55 -10.76 7.69
N ARG A 51 -13.48 -10.98 6.76
CA ARG A 51 -14.63 -11.85 6.98
C ARG A 51 -14.21 -13.28 7.28
N MET A 52 -13.19 -13.80 6.60
CA MET A 52 -12.60 -15.12 6.89
C MET A 52 -11.94 -15.19 8.29
N ILE A 53 -11.28 -14.12 8.73
CA ILE A 53 -10.72 -14.01 10.09
C ILE A 53 -11.84 -14.11 11.14
N ALA A 54 -12.96 -13.42 10.96
CA ALA A 54 -14.12 -13.53 11.85
C ALA A 54 -14.70 -14.96 11.90
N GLN A 55 -14.53 -15.73 10.82
CA GLN A 55 -14.93 -17.13 10.71
C GLN A 55 -13.83 -18.11 11.19
N ARG A 56 -12.70 -17.61 11.71
CA ARG A 56 -11.52 -18.39 12.13
C ARG A 56 -10.89 -19.21 10.99
N GLN A 57 -11.10 -18.79 9.74
CA GLN A 57 -10.50 -19.36 8.54
C GLN A 57 -9.18 -18.64 8.21
N TYR A 58 -8.20 -18.76 9.12
CA TYR A 58 -6.95 -17.99 9.03
C TYR A 58 -6.08 -18.39 7.83
N THR A 59 -6.06 -19.68 7.49
CA THR A 59 -5.29 -20.21 6.36
C THR A 59 -5.80 -19.67 5.03
N GLU A 60 -7.12 -19.69 4.84
CA GLU A 60 -7.80 -19.16 3.66
C GLU A 60 -7.64 -17.64 3.58
N ALA A 61 -7.82 -16.94 4.71
CA ALA A 61 -7.58 -15.50 4.81
C ALA A 61 -6.14 -15.12 4.41
N TYR A 62 -5.16 -15.91 4.83
CA TYR A 62 -3.77 -15.71 4.44
C TYR A 62 -3.58 -15.90 2.93
N MET A 63 -4.15 -16.97 2.35
CA MET A 63 -4.02 -17.26 0.93
C MET A 63 -4.66 -16.19 0.03
N VAL A 64 -5.85 -15.72 0.41
CA VAL A 64 -6.55 -14.62 -0.28
C VAL A 64 -5.71 -13.34 -0.29
N ASN A 65 -5.03 -13.05 0.83
CA ASN A 65 -4.12 -11.90 0.93
C ASN A 65 -2.83 -12.12 0.12
N TRP A 66 -2.26 -13.33 0.19
CA TRP A 66 -1.00 -13.68 -0.48
C TRP A 66 -1.08 -13.57 -2.00
N GLU A 67 -2.25 -13.82 -2.59
CA GLU A 67 -2.46 -13.70 -4.05
C GLU A 67 -2.06 -12.33 -4.61
N SER A 68 -2.35 -11.26 -3.86
CA SER A 68 -2.06 -9.87 -4.24
C SER A 68 -0.86 -9.26 -3.52
N ASN A 69 -0.58 -9.67 -2.29
CA ASN A 69 0.35 -8.98 -1.40
C ASN A 69 1.75 -9.58 -1.42
N VAL A 70 1.84 -10.88 -1.75
CA VAL A 70 3.00 -11.79 -1.70
C VAL A 70 3.77 -11.86 -0.36
N PHE A 71 3.61 -10.88 0.54
CA PHE A 71 4.20 -10.80 1.88
C PHE A 71 3.19 -10.46 3.00
N PRO A 72 2.06 -11.20 3.18
CA PRO A 72 1.07 -10.85 4.20
C PRO A 72 1.63 -10.76 5.63
N GLY A 73 2.59 -11.60 6.02
CA GLY A 73 3.20 -11.62 7.35
C GLY A 73 4.12 -10.42 7.60
N ILE A 74 4.91 -10.02 6.61
CA ILE A 74 5.72 -8.80 6.65
C ILE A 74 4.81 -7.57 6.64
N LEU A 75 3.88 -7.46 5.69
CA LEU A 75 2.99 -6.30 5.58
C LEU A 75 1.91 -6.23 6.68
N GLY A 76 1.67 -7.32 7.43
CA GLY A 76 0.86 -7.26 8.65
C GLY A 76 1.55 -6.51 9.80
N ARG A 77 2.87 -6.33 9.70
CA ARG A 77 3.70 -5.65 10.69
C ARG A 77 4.10 -4.25 10.23
N THR A 78 4.61 -4.14 9.01
CA THR A 78 5.35 -2.96 8.54
C THR A 78 4.65 -2.13 7.48
N CYS A 79 3.45 -2.51 7.03
CA CYS A 79 2.74 -1.77 5.98
C CYS A 79 2.42 -0.34 6.40
N ASP A 80 2.52 0.57 5.43
CA ASP A 80 2.14 1.99 5.57
C ASP A 80 0.62 2.22 5.52
N ARG A 81 -0.16 1.13 5.44
CA ARG A 81 -1.62 1.06 5.62
C ARG A 81 -2.41 2.07 4.78
N PRO A 82 -2.18 2.22 3.46
CA PRO A 82 -2.98 3.15 2.64
C PRO A 82 -4.49 2.82 2.67
N CYS A 83 -4.82 1.55 2.95
CA CYS A 83 -6.19 1.06 3.12
C CYS A 83 -6.91 1.55 4.38
N GLU A 84 -6.19 1.89 5.46
CA GLU A 84 -6.82 2.30 6.74
C GLU A 84 -7.38 3.72 6.69
N PRO A 85 -6.65 4.76 6.23
CA PRO A 85 -7.20 6.11 6.06
C PRO A 85 -8.37 6.16 5.07
N ALA A 86 -8.37 5.28 4.06
CA ALA A 86 -9.45 5.18 3.10
C ALA A 86 -10.67 4.37 3.61
N CYS A 87 -10.57 3.68 4.75
CA CYS A 87 -11.62 2.79 5.20
C CYS A 87 -12.94 3.56 5.46
N ARG A 88 -14.04 3.09 4.84
CA ARG A 88 -15.38 3.68 4.96
C ARG A 88 -15.90 3.76 6.40
N ARG A 89 -15.36 2.95 7.32
CA ARG A 89 -15.63 3.06 8.76
C ARG A 89 -15.30 4.45 9.31
N GLY A 90 -14.29 5.12 8.75
CA GLY A 90 -13.91 6.50 9.07
C GLY A 90 -14.99 7.55 8.81
N ARG A 91 -16.05 7.21 8.05
CA ARG A 91 -17.20 8.08 7.79
C ARG A 91 -18.19 8.11 8.96
N ILE A 92 -18.13 7.11 9.85
CA ILE A 92 -19.05 6.92 10.99
C ILE A 92 -18.31 7.09 12.32
N GLU A 93 -17.03 6.73 12.36
CA GLU A 93 -16.18 6.76 13.56
C GLU A 93 -14.84 7.45 13.27
N GLU A 94 -14.17 7.94 14.31
CA GLU A 94 -12.86 8.58 14.18
C GLU A 94 -11.76 7.62 13.68
N LYS A 95 -11.84 6.34 14.04
CA LYS A 95 -10.79 5.35 13.77
C LYS A 95 -11.26 4.24 12.82
N PRO A 96 -10.48 3.93 11.77
CA PRO A 96 -10.83 2.88 10.82
C PRO A 96 -10.69 1.48 11.43
N VAL A 97 -11.04 0.46 10.66
CA VAL A 97 -10.70 -0.93 11.00
C VAL A 97 -9.19 -1.12 10.99
N ALA A 98 -8.66 -1.89 11.94
CA ALA A 98 -7.23 -2.22 12.05
C ALA A 98 -6.79 -3.28 11.03
N ILE A 99 -6.98 -2.97 9.74
CA ILE A 99 -6.74 -3.85 8.59
C ILE A 99 -5.33 -4.45 8.61
N CYS A 100 -4.31 -3.64 8.89
CA CYS A 100 -2.92 -4.11 8.91
C CYS A 100 -2.71 -5.20 9.98
N ARG A 101 -3.34 -5.03 11.15
CA ARG A 101 -3.21 -5.97 12.27
C ARG A 101 -4.04 -7.23 12.06
N LEU A 102 -5.22 -7.12 11.44
CA LEU A 102 -5.98 -8.29 11.01
C LEU A 102 -5.23 -9.10 9.94
N LYS A 103 -4.53 -8.44 9.01
CA LYS A 103 -3.62 -9.13 8.09
C LYS A 103 -2.54 -9.92 8.82
N ARG A 104 -1.94 -9.36 9.88
CA ARG A 104 -1.01 -10.09 10.75
C ARG A 104 -1.69 -11.28 11.43
N VAL A 105 -2.91 -11.16 11.93
CA VAL A 105 -3.65 -12.28 12.54
C VAL A 105 -3.76 -13.46 11.58
N ALA A 106 -4.14 -13.21 10.32
CA ALA A 106 -4.21 -14.27 9.31
C ALA A 106 -2.84 -14.95 9.12
N ALA A 107 -1.75 -14.17 9.04
CA ALA A 107 -0.41 -14.72 8.92
C ALA A 107 0.01 -15.51 10.16
N ASP A 108 -0.14 -14.96 11.36
CA ASP A 108 0.37 -15.57 12.59
C ASP A 108 -0.42 -16.84 13.00
N ASN A 109 -1.68 -16.99 12.55
CA ASN A 109 -2.56 -18.12 12.90
C ASN A 109 -2.81 -19.11 11.76
N ARG A 110 -2.20 -18.94 10.59
CA ARG A 110 -2.38 -19.88 9.46
C ARG A 110 -1.84 -21.27 9.78
N GLY A 111 -2.45 -22.28 9.18
CA GLY A 111 -1.91 -23.63 9.12
C GLY A 111 -0.84 -23.80 8.01
N ASP A 112 -0.52 -25.05 7.71
CA ASP A 112 0.30 -25.44 6.55
C ASP A 112 -0.38 -25.01 5.25
N ILE A 113 0.38 -24.39 4.34
CA ILE A 113 -0.12 -23.85 3.07
C ILE A 113 0.64 -24.40 1.86
N GLU A 114 1.62 -25.25 2.07
CA GLU A 114 2.54 -25.77 1.06
C GLU A 114 1.76 -26.50 -0.04
N HIS A 115 0.67 -27.19 0.33
CA HIS A 115 -0.25 -27.86 -0.60
C HIS A 115 -1.22 -26.91 -1.34
N LEU A 116 -1.28 -25.64 -0.93
CA LEU A 116 -2.10 -24.58 -1.56
C LEU A 116 -1.25 -23.67 -2.46
N MET A 117 0.07 -23.82 -2.45
CA MET A 117 0.96 -23.03 -3.30
C MET A 117 0.76 -23.37 -4.78
N PRO A 118 0.89 -22.39 -5.69
CA PRO A 118 0.84 -22.63 -7.13
C PRO A 118 1.87 -23.68 -7.57
N GLU A 119 1.45 -24.61 -8.43
CA GLU A 119 2.38 -25.55 -9.05
C GLU A 119 3.23 -24.84 -10.11
N ILE A 120 4.52 -25.19 -10.15
CA ILE A 120 5.45 -24.69 -11.17
C ILE A 120 5.14 -25.37 -12.50
N GLY A 121 4.77 -24.58 -13.51
CA GLY A 121 4.53 -25.06 -14.87
C GLY A 121 5.79 -25.62 -15.56
N PRO A 122 5.63 -26.33 -16.70
CA PRO A 122 6.77 -26.82 -17.46
C PRO A 122 7.66 -25.67 -17.93
N LYS A 123 8.98 -25.88 -17.94
CA LYS A 123 9.94 -24.86 -18.40
C LYS A 123 9.57 -24.35 -19.79
N ASN A 124 9.38 -23.03 -19.93
CA ASN A 124 8.98 -22.40 -21.18
C ASN A 124 10.19 -21.98 -22.06
N GLY A 125 11.41 -22.18 -21.55
CA GLY A 125 12.66 -21.88 -22.25
C GLY A 125 13.10 -20.42 -22.18
N LYS A 126 12.38 -19.56 -21.44
CA LYS A 126 12.69 -18.15 -21.27
C LYS A 126 13.44 -17.87 -19.97
N ARG A 127 14.38 -16.93 -20.03
CA ARG A 127 15.28 -16.59 -18.92
C ARG A 127 15.13 -15.12 -18.54
N VAL A 128 14.93 -14.84 -17.26
CA VAL A 128 14.78 -13.48 -16.74
C VAL A 128 15.78 -13.22 -15.63
N ALA A 129 16.52 -12.11 -15.73
CA ALA A 129 17.40 -11.64 -14.67
C ALA A 129 16.70 -10.55 -13.85
N CYS A 130 16.63 -10.73 -12.54
CA CYS A 130 16.14 -9.74 -11.60
C CYS A 130 17.33 -9.21 -10.78
N ILE A 131 17.62 -7.91 -10.89
CA ILE A 131 18.74 -7.27 -10.20
C ILE A 131 18.22 -6.58 -8.94
N GLY A 132 18.73 -7.01 -7.79
CA GLY A 132 18.22 -6.71 -6.45
C GLY A 132 17.23 -7.78 -5.99
N GLY A 133 17.40 -8.30 -4.79
CA GLY A 133 16.58 -9.31 -4.11
C GLY A 133 15.55 -8.70 -3.17
N GLY A 134 15.08 -7.49 -3.46
CA GLY A 134 14.05 -6.78 -2.72
C GLY A 134 12.61 -7.17 -3.12
N PRO A 135 11.59 -6.53 -2.51
CA PRO A 135 10.18 -6.89 -2.69
C PRO A 135 9.71 -6.85 -4.15
N ALA A 136 10.16 -5.87 -4.95
CA ALA A 136 9.76 -5.77 -6.35
C ALA A 136 10.25 -6.96 -7.19
N SER A 137 11.53 -7.32 -7.09
CA SER A 137 12.10 -8.43 -7.84
C SER A 137 11.59 -9.79 -7.36
N LEU A 138 11.36 -9.94 -6.06
CA LEU A 138 10.75 -11.15 -5.51
C LEU A 138 9.30 -11.31 -6.00
N THR A 139 8.54 -10.23 -6.15
CA THR A 139 7.19 -10.28 -6.74
C THR A 139 7.25 -10.70 -8.21
N VAL A 140 8.16 -10.13 -9.00
CA VAL A 140 8.38 -10.56 -10.40
C VAL A 140 8.75 -12.05 -10.47
N ALA A 141 9.63 -12.51 -9.58
CA ALA A 141 10.02 -13.91 -9.51
C ALA A 141 8.84 -14.82 -9.15
N ARG A 142 8.04 -14.44 -8.15
CA ARG A 142 6.82 -15.16 -7.72
C ARG A 142 5.82 -15.28 -8.87
N ASP A 143 5.63 -14.25 -9.68
CA ASP A 143 4.64 -14.26 -10.77
C ASP A 143 5.12 -15.02 -12.01
N LEU A 144 6.41 -14.95 -12.34
CA LEU A 144 6.96 -15.58 -13.54
C LEU A 144 7.37 -17.05 -13.32
N ALA A 145 7.83 -17.43 -12.13
CA ALA A 145 8.29 -18.80 -11.88
C ALA A 145 7.20 -19.86 -12.09
N PRO A 146 5.94 -19.68 -11.62
CA PRO A 146 4.84 -20.61 -11.90
C PRO A 146 4.52 -20.77 -13.40
N LEU A 147 4.87 -19.78 -14.22
CA LEU A 147 4.70 -19.82 -15.68
C LEU A 147 5.82 -20.60 -16.40
N GLY A 148 6.79 -21.14 -15.66
CA GLY A 148 7.88 -21.95 -16.19
C GLY A 148 9.10 -21.14 -16.66
N TYR A 149 9.19 -19.86 -16.29
CA TYR A 149 10.38 -19.04 -16.55
C TYR A 149 11.55 -19.50 -15.67
N HIS A 150 12.77 -19.44 -16.23
CA HIS A 150 13.98 -19.52 -15.43
C HIS A 150 14.32 -18.12 -14.92
N VAL A 151 13.97 -17.83 -13.68
CA VAL A 151 14.26 -16.54 -13.03
C VAL A 151 15.56 -16.63 -12.24
N VAL A 152 16.46 -15.67 -12.44
CA VAL A 152 17.70 -15.51 -11.68
C VAL A 152 17.67 -14.20 -10.91
N VAL A 153 17.74 -14.25 -9.59
CA VAL A 153 17.79 -13.07 -8.72
C VAL A 153 19.23 -12.80 -8.29
N PHE A 154 19.75 -11.63 -8.61
CA PHE A 154 21.06 -11.16 -8.21
C PHE A 154 20.93 -10.22 -7.03
N ASP A 155 21.73 -10.40 -5.98
CA ASP A 155 21.83 -9.43 -4.88
C ASP A 155 23.26 -9.36 -4.36
N ARG A 156 23.69 -8.17 -3.95
CA ARG A 156 24.98 -7.95 -3.30
C ARG A 156 25.02 -8.52 -1.89
N ASP A 157 23.86 -8.60 -1.23
CA ASP A 157 23.72 -9.11 0.13
C ASP A 157 23.66 -10.64 0.13
N GLY A 158 23.86 -11.24 1.31
CA GLY A 158 23.92 -12.70 1.46
C GLY A 158 22.58 -13.43 1.43
N ALA A 159 21.45 -12.70 1.44
CA ALA A 159 20.10 -13.26 1.46
C ALA A 159 19.08 -12.27 0.87
N GLY A 160 17.96 -12.79 0.36
CA GLY A 160 16.86 -11.98 -0.18
C GLY A 160 16.10 -11.18 0.89
N GLY A 161 15.28 -10.22 0.45
CA GLY A 161 14.49 -9.31 1.27
C GLY A 161 14.88 -7.84 1.08
N GLY A 162 16.07 -7.56 0.54
CA GLY A 162 16.57 -6.20 0.28
C GLY A 162 16.44 -5.30 1.50
N MET A 163 15.87 -4.10 1.30
CA MET A 163 15.70 -3.12 2.38
C MET A 163 14.76 -3.57 3.51
N MET A 164 13.85 -4.53 3.27
CA MET A 164 13.06 -5.11 4.35
C MET A 164 13.94 -5.84 5.37
N ARG A 165 15.04 -6.45 4.91
CA ARG A 165 16.04 -7.11 5.75
C ARG A 165 17.03 -6.11 6.33
N SER A 166 17.49 -5.17 5.51
CA SER A 166 18.63 -4.33 5.86
C SER A 166 18.25 -3.05 6.59
N GLN A 167 16.99 -2.59 6.56
CA GLN A 167 16.61 -1.31 7.16
C GLN A 167 15.51 -1.42 8.21
N ILE A 168 14.59 -2.39 8.09
CA ILE A 168 13.52 -2.54 9.08
C ILE A 168 14.07 -3.24 10.32
N PRO A 169 13.94 -2.64 11.52
CA PRO A 169 14.46 -3.24 12.73
C PRO A 169 13.75 -4.54 13.11
N ALA A 170 14.48 -5.47 13.71
CA ALA A 170 13.98 -6.79 14.11
C ALA A 170 12.79 -6.74 15.09
N PHE A 171 12.72 -5.70 15.93
CA PHE A 171 11.62 -5.49 16.87
C PHE A 171 10.30 -5.05 16.21
N ARG A 172 10.33 -4.63 14.94
CA ARG A 172 9.15 -4.38 14.09
C ARG A 172 8.90 -5.54 13.12
N LEU A 173 9.97 -6.10 12.54
CA LEU A 173 9.90 -7.21 11.62
C LEU A 173 10.86 -8.34 12.04
N PRO A 174 10.35 -9.38 12.72
CA PRO A 174 11.17 -10.52 13.10
C PRO A 174 11.78 -11.21 11.88
N GLU A 175 13.07 -11.55 11.98
CA GLU A 175 13.83 -12.18 10.89
C GLU A 175 13.20 -13.51 10.44
N ALA A 176 12.60 -14.27 11.36
CA ALA A 176 11.92 -15.53 11.04
C ALA A 176 10.72 -15.33 10.11
N VAL A 177 9.93 -14.27 10.32
CA VAL A 177 8.78 -13.94 9.46
C VAL A 177 9.27 -13.50 8.08
N LEU A 178 10.32 -12.68 8.03
CA LEU A 178 10.92 -12.23 6.78
C LEU A 178 11.47 -13.41 5.99
N ASN A 179 12.28 -14.26 6.62
CA ASN A 179 12.88 -15.43 5.96
C ASN A 179 11.80 -16.36 5.44
N GLU A 180 10.76 -16.66 6.23
CA GLU A 180 9.69 -17.56 5.78
C GLU A 180 9.02 -17.08 4.48
N GLU A 181 8.65 -15.80 4.38
CA GLU A 181 7.95 -15.31 3.19
C GLU A 181 8.87 -15.09 1.99
N VAL A 182 10.13 -14.71 2.22
CA VAL A 182 11.13 -14.59 1.16
C VAL A 182 11.52 -15.97 0.62
N ASP A 183 11.81 -16.92 1.50
CA ASP A 183 12.24 -18.27 1.13
C ASP A 183 11.12 -19.00 0.38
N ARG A 184 9.85 -18.79 0.77
CA ARG A 184 8.69 -19.30 0.02
C ARG A 184 8.68 -18.90 -1.45
N ILE A 185 9.09 -17.68 -1.78
CA ILE A 185 9.21 -17.23 -3.18
C ILE A 185 10.42 -17.88 -3.86
N ILE A 186 11.55 -17.98 -3.15
CA ILE A 186 12.77 -18.60 -3.68
C ILE A 186 12.53 -20.08 -4.00
N ASP A 187 11.76 -20.76 -3.16
CA ASP A 187 11.40 -22.17 -3.27
C ASP A 187 10.53 -22.49 -4.51
N PHE A 188 10.04 -21.48 -5.25
CA PHE A 188 9.49 -21.65 -6.60
C PHE A 188 10.55 -21.97 -7.68
N GLY A 189 11.73 -22.45 -7.28
CA GLY A 189 12.81 -22.81 -8.19
C GLY A 189 13.55 -21.60 -8.75
N VAL A 190 13.53 -20.47 -8.05
CA VAL A 190 14.25 -19.25 -8.41
C VAL A 190 15.75 -19.48 -8.17
N GLU A 191 16.58 -19.23 -9.17
CA GLU A 191 18.04 -19.26 -9.01
C GLU A 191 18.49 -17.99 -8.28
N THR A 192 19.14 -18.15 -7.13
CA THR A 192 19.67 -17.01 -6.37
C THR A 192 21.17 -16.88 -6.56
N ARG A 193 21.62 -15.65 -6.84
CA ARG A 193 23.02 -15.23 -6.91
C ARG A 193 23.25 -14.13 -5.89
N PHE A 194 23.24 -14.55 -4.62
CA PHE A 194 23.55 -13.68 -3.48
C PHE A 194 25.07 -13.50 -3.32
N ASN A 195 25.48 -12.45 -2.62
CA ASN A 195 26.86 -11.98 -2.57
C ASN A 195 27.44 -11.67 -3.97
N HIS A 196 26.59 -11.23 -4.90
CA HIS A 196 26.96 -10.88 -6.26
C HIS A 196 26.42 -9.48 -6.61
N GLU A 197 27.28 -8.49 -6.44
CA GLU A 197 26.99 -7.12 -6.87
C GLU A 197 27.12 -7.01 -8.40
N VAL A 198 26.06 -6.55 -9.06
CA VAL A 198 26.10 -6.22 -10.50
C VAL A 198 26.74 -4.85 -10.67
N THR A 199 27.92 -4.83 -11.28
CA THR A 199 28.69 -3.59 -11.54
C THR A 199 28.54 -3.06 -12.96
N SER A 200 27.89 -3.82 -13.86
CA SER A 200 27.68 -3.46 -15.27
C SER A 200 26.35 -4.03 -15.77
N LEU A 201 25.41 -3.17 -16.18
CA LEU A 201 24.17 -3.65 -16.83
C LEU A 201 24.47 -4.21 -18.22
N LYS A 202 25.47 -3.64 -18.91
CA LYS A 202 25.92 -4.12 -20.22
C LYS A 202 26.39 -5.57 -20.20
N GLU A 203 27.10 -5.99 -19.15
CA GLU A 203 27.51 -7.39 -18.99
C GLU A 203 26.29 -8.31 -18.86
N VAL A 204 25.30 -7.96 -18.02
CA VAL A 204 24.06 -8.73 -17.87
C VAL A 204 23.23 -8.74 -19.17
N LEU A 205 23.24 -7.65 -19.95
CA LEU A 205 22.58 -7.60 -21.26
C LEU A 205 23.20 -8.54 -22.30
N ASN A 206 24.52 -8.73 -22.23
CA ASN A 206 25.28 -9.63 -23.09
C ASN A 206 25.16 -11.11 -22.68
N ASP A 207 24.74 -11.38 -21.45
CA ASP A 207 24.37 -12.71 -21.00
C ASP A 207 23.06 -13.19 -21.66
N ASP A 208 22.86 -14.50 -21.60
CA ASP A 208 21.72 -15.22 -22.21
C ASP A 208 20.44 -15.10 -21.36
N PHE A 209 19.96 -13.86 -21.20
CA PHE A 209 18.64 -13.55 -20.65
C PHE A 209 17.72 -13.03 -21.75
N ASP A 210 16.42 -13.34 -21.72
CA ASP A 210 15.42 -12.76 -22.62
C ASP A 210 14.99 -11.37 -22.14
N ALA A 211 14.90 -11.15 -20.82
CA ALA A 211 14.54 -9.87 -20.23
C ALA A 211 15.30 -9.62 -18.91
N ILE A 212 15.45 -8.35 -18.54
CA ILE A 212 16.09 -7.91 -17.30
C ILE A 212 15.14 -7.00 -16.54
N PHE A 213 14.95 -7.27 -15.26
CA PHE A 213 14.22 -6.44 -14.32
C PHE A 213 15.18 -5.82 -13.31
N VAL A 214 15.12 -4.51 -13.12
CA VAL A 214 15.94 -3.76 -12.16
C VAL A 214 15.07 -3.32 -10.98
N GLY A 215 15.29 -3.95 -9.83
CA GLY A 215 14.59 -3.70 -8.57
C GLY A 215 15.55 -3.39 -7.42
N THR A 216 16.62 -2.63 -7.68
CA THR A 216 17.71 -2.33 -6.72
C THR A 216 17.36 -1.30 -5.64
N GLY A 217 16.15 -0.73 -5.69
CA GLY A 217 15.70 0.31 -4.77
C GLY A 217 16.45 1.64 -4.91
N ALA A 218 16.45 2.43 -3.84
CA ALA A 218 17.18 3.70 -3.70
C ALA A 218 18.30 3.59 -2.64
N PRO A 219 19.43 2.94 -2.97
CA PRO A 219 20.40 2.47 -1.97
C PRO A 219 21.26 3.57 -1.33
N ARG A 220 21.19 4.82 -1.79
CA ARG A 220 22.05 5.91 -1.32
C ARG A 220 21.30 6.84 -0.37
N GLY A 221 21.81 7.05 0.83
CA GLY A 221 21.24 8.03 1.76
C GLY A 221 21.70 9.45 1.41
N ARG A 222 20.83 10.44 1.65
CA ARG A 222 21.18 11.85 1.51
C ARG A 222 22.09 12.31 2.65
N ASP A 223 23.09 13.09 2.30
CA ASP A 223 24.02 13.72 3.24
C ASP A 223 23.71 15.22 3.40
N LEU A 224 24.25 15.81 4.47
CA LEU A 224 24.21 17.25 4.75
C LEU A 224 25.55 17.89 4.47
N ASN A 225 25.53 19.01 3.75
CA ASN A 225 26.72 19.83 3.52
C ASN A 225 26.65 21.11 4.34
N ILE A 226 27.01 21.03 5.63
CA ILE A 226 27.01 22.15 6.57
C ILE A 226 28.36 22.24 7.32
N PRO A 227 28.74 23.42 7.84
CA PRO A 227 30.00 23.58 8.58
C PRO A 227 30.17 22.58 9.74
N GLY A 228 31.37 22.00 9.85
CA GLY A 228 31.71 21.01 10.87
C GLY A 228 31.41 19.56 10.48
N ARG A 229 30.81 19.31 9.30
CA ARG A 229 30.36 17.97 8.86
C ARG A 229 31.51 16.98 8.66
N GLU A 230 32.63 17.42 8.08
CA GLU A 230 33.77 16.55 7.78
C GLU A 230 34.50 16.15 9.06
N GLU A 231 34.60 17.08 10.02
CA GLU A 231 35.30 16.90 11.28
C GLU A 231 34.57 15.95 12.26
N VAL A 232 33.28 15.69 12.03
CA VAL A 232 32.45 14.81 12.87
C VAL A 232 32.11 13.48 12.19
N ALA A 233 32.85 13.09 11.14
CA ALA A 233 32.56 11.90 10.34
C ALA A 233 32.40 10.60 11.17
N ASP A 234 33.17 10.45 12.26
CA ASP A 234 33.08 9.27 13.13
C ASP A 234 31.78 9.20 13.97
N ASN A 235 31.12 10.35 14.16
CA ASN A 235 29.90 10.50 14.97
C ASN A 235 28.66 10.86 14.13
N PHE A 236 28.82 10.96 12.82
CA PHE A 236 27.74 11.26 11.89
C PHE A 236 27.48 10.05 11.01
N HIS A 237 26.29 9.48 11.13
CA HIS A 237 25.91 8.27 10.43
C HIS A 237 24.75 8.56 9.48
N ILE A 238 24.86 8.09 8.24
CA ILE A 238 23.72 8.06 7.32
C ILE A 238 22.75 7.00 7.82
N GLY A 239 21.48 7.36 8.01
CA GLY A 239 20.50 6.55 8.75
C GLY A 239 20.28 5.16 8.15
N ILE A 240 20.18 5.05 6.82
CA ILE A 240 20.00 3.75 6.15
C ILE A 240 21.23 2.84 6.29
N ASP A 241 22.43 3.39 6.20
CA ASP A 241 23.69 2.65 6.33
C ASP A 241 23.90 2.23 7.79
N TRP A 242 23.50 3.08 8.73
CA TRP A 242 23.55 2.80 10.15
C TRP A 242 22.58 1.69 10.54
N LEU A 243 21.32 1.75 10.09
CA LEU A 243 20.34 0.68 10.32
C LEU A 243 20.82 -0.65 9.73
N MET A 244 21.41 -0.62 8.53
CA MET A 244 22.03 -1.78 7.90
C MET A 244 23.18 -2.35 8.74
N SER A 245 24.07 -1.49 9.23
CA SER A 245 25.15 -1.88 10.13
C SER A 245 24.63 -2.51 11.43
N VAL A 246 23.52 -2.02 11.98
CA VAL A 246 22.86 -2.61 13.14
C VAL A 246 22.24 -3.96 12.81
N ALA A 247 21.50 -4.06 11.70
CA ALA A 247 20.83 -5.29 11.27
C ALA A 247 21.82 -6.44 11.05
N PHE A 248 23.00 -6.16 10.48
CA PHE A 248 24.08 -7.14 10.29
C PHE A 248 25.01 -7.30 11.49
N GLY A 249 24.73 -6.63 12.62
CA GLY A 249 25.48 -6.77 13.87
C GLY A 249 26.87 -6.13 13.88
N HIS A 250 27.17 -5.25 12.93
CA HIS A 250 28.40 -4.46 12.89
C HIS A 250 28.36 -3.28 13.88
N THR A 251 27.17 -2.73 14.15
CA THR A 251 26.94 -1.69 15.16
C THR A 251 26.10 -2.23 16.31
N SER A 252 26.63 -2.16 17.55
CA SER A 252 25.95 -2.67 18.75
C SER A 252 25.82 -1.63 19.88
N LYS A 253 26.25 -0.39 19.65
CA LYS A 253 26.19 0.70 20.63
C LYS A 253 26.05 2.04 19.92
N ILE A 254 25.52 3.03 20.64
CA ILE A 254 25.50 4.44 20.24
C ILE A 254 25.81 5.32 21.44
N GLY A 255 26.12 6.60 21.21
CA GLY A 255 26.29 7.62 22.25
C GLY A 255 25.03 7.83 23.10
N LYS A 256 25.20 8.51 24.24
CA LYS A 256 24.10 8.71 25.19
C LYS A 256 23.09 9.74 24.70
N ARG A 257 23.58 10.78 24.01
CA ARG A 257 22.77 11.85 23.43
C ARG A 257 22.77 11.71 21.92
N VAL A 258 21.62 11.42 21.33
CA VAL A 258 21.50 11.14 19.89
C VAL A 258 20.54 12.12 19.24
N VAL A 259 20.98 12.76 18.17
CA VAL A 259 20.14 13.60 17.31
C VAL A 259 19.83 12.86 16.02
N VAL A 260 18.54 12.65 15.74
CA VAL A 260 18.07 12.06 14.49
C VAL A 260 17.51 13.16 13.61
N LEU A 261 18.06 13.34 12.42
CA LEU A 261 17.65 14.35 11.46
C LEU A 261 16.74 13.74 10.41
N GLY A 262 15.47 14.15 10.36
CA GLY A 262 14.51 13.64 9.39
C GLY A 262 13.17 13.27 10.02
N GLY A 263 12.11 13.25 9.20
CA GLY A 263 10.73 13.07 9.65
C GLY A 263 9.96 12.00 8.88
N GLY A 264 10.66 11.02 8.30
CA GLY A 264 10.07 9.85 7.63
C GLY A 264 10.22 8.58 8.48
N ASN A 265 9.68 7.46 8.00
CA ASN A 265 9.72 6.18 8.73
C ASN A 265 11.15 5.73 9.09
N THR A 266 12.13 5.93 8.21
CA THR A 266 13.55 5.68 8.51
C THR A 266 14.06 6.44 9.74
N ALA A 267 13.57 7.66 9.98
CA ALA A 267 13.95 8.44 11.17
C ALA A 267 13.33 7.86 12.45
N MET A 268 12.09 7.37 12.38
CA MET A 268 11.43 6.69 13.50
C MET A 268 12.15 5.37 13.82
N ASP A 269 12.55 4.61 12.81
CA ASP A 269 13.34 3.39 13.01
C ASP A 269 14.71 3.69 13.61
N CYS A 270 15.40 4.75 13.13
CA CYS A 270 16.67 5.20 13.68
C CYS A 270 16.56 5.56 15.17
N CYS A 271 15.56 6.36 15.57
CA CYS A 271 15.46 6.82 16.96
C CYS A 271 15.11 5.69 17.93
N ARG A 272 14.16 4.83 17.57
CA ARG A 272 13.75 3.65 18.37
C ARG A 272 14.89 2.64 18.48
N THR A 273 15.64 2.45 17.40
CA THR A 273 16.84 1.60 17.40
C THR A 273 17.93 2.22 18.30
N ALA A 274 18.17 3.52 18.23
CA ALA A 274 19.13 4.21 19.08
C ALA A 274 18.83 4.04 20.58
N LYS A 275 17.56 4.12 20.99
CA LYS A 275 17.13 3.84 22.38
C LYS A 275 17.55 2.44 22.84
N ARG A 276 17.44 1.43 21.97
CA ARG A 276 17.82 0.02 22.26
C ARG A 276 19.34 -0.20 22.27
N LEU A 277 20.12 0.63 21.57
CA LEU A 277 21.59 0.57 21.53
C LEU A 277 22.27 1.36 22.67
N GLY A 278 21.50 1.93 23.60
CA GLY A 278 22.01 2.66 24.78
C GLY A 278 21.84 4.18 24.72
N GLY A 279 21.11 4.71 23.75
CA GLY A 279 20.73 6.13 23.73
C GLY A 279 19.81 6.47 24.91
N GLU A 280 20.26 7.37 25.78
CA GLU A 280 19.50 7.83 26.95
C GLU A 280 18.59 9.01 26.55
N ASP A 281 19.16 10.01 25.89
CA ASP A 281 18.51 11.23 25.39
C ASP A 281 18.50 11.22 23.85
N VAL A 282 17.40 10.74 23.26
CA VAL A 282 17.24 10.64 21.81
C VAL A 282 16.19 11.65 21.35
N LYS A 283 16.59 12.55 20.45
CA LYS A 283 15.70 13.58 19.88
C LYS A 283 15.61 13.44 18.37
N VAL A 284 14.40 13.47 17.84
CA VAL A 284 14.14 13.59 16.40
C VAL A 284 13.95 15.06 16.07
N ILE A 285 14.63 15.55 15.05
CA ILE A 285 14.59 16.94 14.64
C ILE A 285 14.15 17.02 13.18
N VAL A 286 13.04 17.72 12.94
CA VAL A 286 12.40 17.83 11.64
C VAL A 286 12.30 19.28 11.21
N ARG A 287 12.53 19.51 9.91
CA ARG A 287 12.41 20.85 9.30
C ARG A 287 10.95 21.29 9.06
N SER A 288 10.01 20.35 9.10
CA SER A 288 8.59 20.58 8.80
C SER A 288 7.74 20.66 10.07
N PRO A 289 6.54 21.22 9.98
CA PRO A 289 5.51 21.10 11.00
C PRO A 289 5.18 19.63 11.32
N PHE A 290 4.75 19.38 12.55
CA PHE A 290 4.46 18.04 13.07
C PHE A 290 3.34 17.33 12.27
N ASP A 291 2.28 18.05 11.95
CA ASP A 291 1.12 17.61 11.14
C ASP A 291 1.46 17.28 9.68
N THR A 292 2.65 17.66 9.22
CA THR A 292 3.11 17.43 7.84
C THR A 292 4.34 16.51 7.78
N MET A 293 4.66 15.84 8.89
CA MET A 293 5.68 14.80 8.90
C MET A 293 5.33 13.70 7.90
N LYS A 294 6.36 13.15 7.25
CA LYS A 294 6.21 12.08 6.25
C LYS A 294 6.02 10.71 6.89
N ALA A 295 6.50 10.55 8.13
CA ALA A 295 6.35 9.32 8.88
C ALA A 295 4.87 9.05 9.15
N SER A 296 4.50 7.79 9.14
CA SER A 296 3.12 7.40 9.42
C SER A 296 2.73 7.78 10.86
N PRO A 297 1.47 8.19 11.11
CA PRO A 297 1.04 8.62 12.45
C PRO A 297 1.32 7.61 13.56
N TRP A 298 1.15 6.31 13.29
CA TRP A 298 1.43 5.24 14.26
C TRP A 298 2.94 5.06 14.55
N GLU A 299 3.82 5.32 13.59
CA GLU A 299 5.28 5.26 13.84
C GLU A 299 5.74 6.42 14.72
N ILE A 300 5.10 7.59 14.56
CA ILE A 300 5.32 8.76 15.40
C ILE A 300 4.82 8.47 16.83
N GLU A 301 3.61 7.92 16.97
CA GLU A 301 3.03 7.53 18.26
C GLU A 301 3.91 6.51 18.99
N ASP A 302 4.39 5.48 18.29
CA ASP A 302 5.32 4.48 18.83
C ASP A 302 6.64 5.10 19.32
N ALA A 303 7.22 6.02 18.55
CA ALA A 303 8.44 6.72 18.97
C ALA A 303 8.19 7.57 20.23
N GLN A 304 7.05 8.26 20.30
CA GLN A 304 6.67 9.05 21.47
C GLN A 304 6.42 8.18 22.71
N ASN A 305 5.79 7.00 22.54
CA ASN A 305 5.60 6.01 23.61
C ASN A 305 6.93 5.47 24.15
N GLU A 306 8.01 5.55 23.37
CA GLU A 306 9.38 5.21 23.76
C GLU A 306 10.17 6.41 24.34
N ASP A 307 9.48 7.50 24.69
CA ASP A 307 10.02 8.77 25.22
C ASP A 307 10.98 9.49 24.27
N VAL A 308 10.74 9.40 22.95
CA VAL A 308 11.51 10.16 21.96
C VAL A 308 10.88 11.55 21.79
N GLU A 309 11.66 12.60 22.08
CA GLU A 309 11.24 13.98 21.87
C GLU A 309 11.37 14.36 20.39
N ILE A 310 10.35 15.03 19.84
CA ILE A 310 10.33 15.50 18.45
C ILE A 310 10.34 17.03 18.43
N LEU A 311 11.42 17.60 17.88
CA LEU A 311 11.57 19.04 17.66
C LEU A 311 11.23 19.38 16.21
N ASN A 312 10.12 20.08 16.00
CA ASN A 312 9.64 20.46 14.67
C ASN A 312 10.07 21.87 14.26
N ASN A 313 10.08 22.15 12.97
CA ASN A 313 10.49 23.44 12.40
C ASN A 313 11.93 23.88 12.73
N HIS A 314 12.86 22.93 12.76
CA HIS A 314 14.28 23.19 13.01
C HIS A 314 15.13 22.74 11.82
N VAL A 315 15.98 23.64 11.31
CA VAL A 315 16.91 23.37 10.20
C VAL A 315 18.34 23.35 10.73
N PRO A 316 19.13 22.28 10.50
CA PRO A 316 20.51 22.21 10.98
C PRO A 316 21.39 23.24 10.24
N GLN A 317 22.15 24.01 11.01
CA GLN A 317 23.03 25.09 10.51
C GLN A 317 24.51 24.72 10.57
N LYS A 318 24.98 24.13 11.68
CA LYS A 318 26.38 23.70 11.85
C LYS A 318 26.53 22.70 13.00
N PHE A 319 27.63 21.95 12.98
CA PHE A 319 28.08 21.13 14.10
C PHE A 319 29.03 21.92 15.01
N LEU A 320 28.87 21.77 16.32
CA LEU A 320 29.79 22.31 17.33
C LEU A 320 30.73 21.20 17.78
N ILE A 321 32.02 21.53 17.78
CA ILE A 321 33.11 20.61 18.09
C ILE A 321 33.87 21.15 19.29
N GLU A 322 33.98 20.34 20.33
CA GLU A 322 34.76 20.64 21.54
C GLU A 322 35.78 19.52 21.73
N ASP A 323 37.04 19.88 21.97
CA ASP A 323 38.16 18.93 22.13
C ASP A 323 38.26 17.87 21.01
N GLY A 324 37.92 18.26 19.78
CA GLY A 324 37.95 17.39 18.61
C GLY A 324 36.82 16.36 18.56
N LYS A 325 35.75 16.52 19.35
CA LYS A 325 34.57 15.66 19.35
C LYS A 325 33.30 16.46 19.10
N LEU A 326 32.31 15.79 18.51
CA LEU A 326 30.96 16.35 18.39
C LEU A 326 30.41 16.67 19.79
N ALA A 327 29.98 17.92 19.99
CA ALA A 327 29.41 18.38 21.25
C ALA A 327 27.91 18.72 21.13
N ALA A 328 27.51 19.29 19.98
CA ALA A 328 26.13 19.70 19.71
C ALA A 328 25.88 19.97 18.23
N VAL A 329 24.60 20.04 17.85
CA VAL A 329 24.15 20.60 16.56
C VAL A 329 23.41 21.91 16.81
N VAL A 330 23.68 22.93 15.99
CA VAL A 330 22.97 24.22 16.02
C VAL A 330 21.86 24.21 14.99
N PHE A 331 20.67 24.62 15.40
CA PHE A 331 19.48 24.69 14.56
C PHE A 331 18.95 26.12 14.46
N GLU A 332 18.48 26.48 13.28
CA GLU A 332 17.66 27.66 13.07
C GLU A 332 16.18 27.29 13.16
N LYS A 333 15.41 28.09 13.90
CA LYS A 333 13.94 27.95 13.94
C LYS A 333 13.33 28.58 12.70
N VAL A 334 12.54 27.80 11.99
CA VAL A 334 11.83 28.24 10.79
C VAL A 334 10.33 28.23 11.00
N SER A 335 9.58 28.89 10.13
CA SER A 335 8.12 28.80 10.07
C SER A 335 7.68 28.55 8.63
N PRO A 336 6.64 27.73 8.41
CA PRO A 336 6.09 27.54 7.07
C PRO A 336 5.35 28.80 6.63
N GLU A 337 5.78 29.39 5.52
CA GLU A 337 5.03 30.41 4.79
C GLU A 337 4.60 29.84 3.43
N ILE A 338 3.41 30.21 2.97
CA ILE A 338 2.93 29.85 1.63
C ILE A 338 3.26 31.03 0.72
N ASP A 339 4.06 30.80 -0.33
CA ASP A 339 4.37 31.83 -1.31
C ASP A 339 3.16 32.18 -2.21
N ALA A 340 3.29 33.22 -3.02
CA ALA A 340 2.23 33.67 -3.92
C ALA A 340 1.85 32.62 -4.98
N GLU A 341 2.70 31.60 -5.21
CA GLU A 341 2.47 30.48 -6.12
C GLU A 341 1.92 29.24 -5.40
N GLY A 342 1.58 29.33 -4.10
CA GLY A 342 1.02 28.24 -3.31
C GLY A 342 2.06 27.23 -2.80
N ARG A 343 3.35 27.47 -2.99
CA ARG A 343 4.43 26.59 -2.50
C ARG A 343 4.79 26.95 -1.07
N ARG A 344 4.95 25.92 -0.24
CA ARG A 344 5.43 26.08 1.14
C ARG A 344 6.93 26.36 1.14
N LYS A 345 7.33 27.49 1.71
CA LYS A 345 8.72 27.85 1.97
C LYS A 345 8.93 27.97 3.48
N MET A 346 10.02 27.39 3.96
CA MET A 346 10.44 27.58 5.35
C MET A 346 11.22 28.90 5.46
N VAL A 347 10.75 29.83 6.29
CA VAL A 347 11.37 31.14 6.49
C VAL A 347 11.94 31.21 7.91
N PRO A 348 13.16 31.74 8.11
CA PRO A 348 13.70 31.97 9.44
C PRO A 348 12.79 32.84 10.29
N THR A 349 12.57 32.43 11.53
CA THR A 349 11.75 33.18 12.50
C THR A 349 12.48 34.39 13.08
N GLY A 350 13.81 34.46 12.93
CA GLY A 350 14.66 35.49 13.53
C GLY A 350 14.92 35.29 15.03
N GLU A 351 14.41 34.20 15.62
CA GLU A 351 14.71 33.80 17.00
C GLU A 351 16.17 33.32 17.14
N GLU A 352 16.67 33.29 18.38
CA GLU A 352 18.00 32.76 18.66
C GLU A 352 18.12 31.28 18.25
N PRO A 353 19.25 30.88 17.62
CA PRO A 353 19.48 29.49 17.24
C PRO A 353 19.41 28.54 18.45
N VAL A 354 18.80 27.38 18.25
CA VAL A 354 18.69 26.33 19.27
C VAL A 354 19.92 25.44 19.18
N VAL A 355 20.61 25.26 20.31
CA VAL A 355 21.77 24.34 20.40
C VAL A 355 21.32 23.07 21.10
N VAL A 356 21.42 21.93 20.41
CA VAL A 356 21.05 20.62 20.96
C VAL A 356 22.32 19.80 21.19
N PRO A 357 22.70 19.53 22.45
CA PRO A 357 23.86 18.71 22.76
C PRO A 357 23.69 17.26 22.29
N CYS A 358 24.71 16.70 21.65
CA CYS A 358 24.68 15.34 21.13
C CYS A 358 26.08 14.72 21.03
N ASP A 359 26.13 13.40 21.13
CA ASP A 359 27.32 12.58 20.95
C ASP A 359 27.35 11.94 19.55
N ASP A 360 26.18 11.58 19.01
CA ASP A 360 26.01 11.01 17.66
C ASP A 360 24.84 11.68 16.92
N VAL A 361 24.96 11.73 15.59
CA VAL A 361 23.94 12.24 14.67
C VAL A 361 23.57 11.15 13.67
N LEU A 362 22.27 10.87 13.53
CA LEU A 362 21.72 9.95 12.53
C LEU A 362 20.98 10.75 11.46
N CYS A 363 21.46 10.73 10.22
CA CYS A 363 20.89 11.49 9.12
C CYS A 363 19.92 10.65 8.27
N ALA A 364 18.62 10.87 8.44
CA ALA A 364 17.53 10.18 7.77
C ALA A 364 16.65 11.16 6.95
N ILE A 365 17.28 12.04 6.17
CA ILE A 365 16.61 13.12 5.42
C ILE A 365 16.16 12.73 4.00
N GLY A 366 16.36 11.47 3.61
CA GLY A 366 15.90 10.93 2.33
C GLY A 366 16.88 9.92 1.72
N GLN A 367 16.41 9.27 0.68
CA GLN A 367 17.14 8.31 -0.13
C GLN A 367 17.21 8.78 -1.58
N GLU A 368 18.21 8.30 -2.31
CA GLU A 368 18.48 8.61 -3.70
C GLU A 368 18.82 7.32 -4.44
N ASN A 369 18.35 7.25 -5.68
CA ASN A 369 18.74 6.22 -6.61
C ASN A 369 20.20 6.41 -7.03
N HIS A 370 20.87 5.31 -7.36
CA HIS A 370 22.27 5.34 -7.72
C HIS A 370 22.60 4.30 -8.79
N PHE A 371 22.82 4.78 -10.03
CA PHE A 371 23.02 3.93 -11.20
C PHE A 371 24.35 4.17 -11.94
N PRO A 372 25.52 4.30 -11.26
CA PRO A 372 26.80 4.44 -11.95
C PRO A 372 27.20 3.18 -12.76
N TRP A 373 26.61 2.04 -12.41
CA TRP A 373 26.82 0.73 -13.04
C TRP A 373 25.98 0.52 -14.31
N ILE A 374 25.11 1.47 -14.67
CA ILE A 374 24.33 1.44 -15.91
C ILE A 374 25.04 2.32 -16.94
N GLU A 375 25.62 1.67 -17.94
CA GLU A 375 26.30 2.36 -19.03
C GLU A 375 25.34 3.18 -19.88
N ARG A 376 25.77 4.35 -20.33
CA ARG A 376 24.91 5.28 -21.10
C ARG A 376 24.82 4.94 -22.59
N ASP A 377 25.62 3.99 -23.06
CA ASP A 377 25.69 3.58 -24.48
C ASP A 377 24.84 2.33 -24.81
N ILE A 378 24.02 1.85 -23.86
CA ILE A 378 23.21 0.63 -24.01
C ILE A 378 21.76 0.90 -24.46
N GLY A 379 21.48 2.10 -24.95
CA GLY A 379 20.13 2.48 -25.41
C GLY A 379 19.14 2.78 -24.28
N LEU A 380 19.63 3.13 -23.10
CA LEU A 380 18.82 3.53 -21.95
C LEU A 380 18.95 5.04 -21.70
N GLU A 381 17.83 5.75 -21.71
CA GLU A 381 17.78 7.19 -21.48
C GLU A 381 17.55 7.48 -20.01
N PHE A 382 18.16 8.56 -19.54
CA PHE A 382 18.00 9.04 -18.18
C PHE A 382 17.45 10.45 -18.20
N GLY A 383 16.44 10.68 -17.37
CA GLY A 383 15.77 11.95 -17.25
C GLY A 383 16.32 12.78 -16.10
N GLU A 384 15.39 13.47 -15.46
CA GLU A 384 15.62 14.26 -14.28
C GLU A 384 16.24 13.43 -13.14
N TRP A 385 17.22 14.01 -12.44
CA TRP A 385 17.84 13.44 -11.23
C TRP A 385 18.57 12.11 -11.46
N ASP A 386 19.03 11.88 -12.70
CA ASP A 386 19.71 10.65 -13.11
C ASP A 386 18.85 9.38 -12.94
N MET A 387 17.52 9.53 -13.10
CA MET A 387 16.57 8.42 -13.10
C MET A 387 16.35 7.85 -14.51
N PRO A 388 16.19 6.53 -14.67
CA PRO A 388 15.87 5.93 -15.97
C PRO A 388 14.50 6.42 -16.47
N VAL A 389 14.38 6.64 -17.78
CA VAL A 389 13.08 6.92 -18.40
C VAL A 389 12.32 5.60 -18.55
N VAL A 390 11.22 5.48 -17.81
CA VAL A 390 10.40 4.27 -17.71
C VAL A 390 8.93 4.61 -17.98
N ASP A 391 8.27 3.79 -18.80
CA ASP A 391 6.83 3.91 -19.06
C ASP A 391 6.04 3.47 -17.81
N LYS A 392 5.10 4.31 -17.35
CA LYS A 392 4.40 4.12 -16.07
C LYS A 392 3.42 2.94 -16.04
N GLU A 393 2.97 2.50 -17.21
CA GLU A 393 2.00 1.40 -17.32
C GLU A 393 2.72 0.07 -17.57
N THR A 394 3.73 0.08 -18.44
CA THR A 394 4.44 -1.13 -18.87
C THR A 394 5.72 -1.42 -18.10
N PHE A 395 6.20 -0.46 -17.31
CA PHE A 395 7.45 -0.57 -16.55
C PHE A 395 8.70 -0.81 -17.42
N GLN A 396 8.55 -0.66 -18.74
CA GLN A 396 9.61 -0.84 -19.72
C GLN A 396 10.42 0.46 -19.84
N SER A 397 11.74 0.33 -19.84
CA SER A 397 12.62 1.46 -20.13
C SER A 397 12.73 1.73 -21.64
N THR A 398 13.49 2.76 -22.02
CA THR A 398 13.80 2.98 -23.45
C THR A 398 14.64 1.87 -24.08
N ASN A 399 15.31 1.03 -23.29
CA ASN A 399 15.83 -0.24 -23.77
C ASN A 399 14.73 -1.32 -23.63
N PRO A 400 14.25 -1.92 -24.74
CA PRO A 400 13.09 -2.82 -24.71
C PRO A 400 13.31 -4.10 -23.89
N LYS A 401 14.56 -4.49 -23.64
CA LYS A 401 14.90 -5.67 -22.84
C LYS A 401 14.93 -5.40 -21.33
N VAL A 402 14.91 -4.13 -20.92
CA VAL A 402 15.13 -3.71 -19.53
C VAL A 402 13.87 -3.05 -18.96
N PHE A 403 13.42 -3.58 -17.82
CA PHE A 403 12.28 -3.12 -17.04
C PHE A 403 12.74 -2.66 -15.66
N PHE A 404 12.03 -1.72 -15.06
CA PHE A 404 12.33 -1.19 -13.72
C PHE A 404 11.08 -1.25 -12.85
N GLY A 405 11.23 -1.46 -11.55
CA GLY A 405 10.11 -1.41 -10.61
C GLY A 405 10.54 -1.09 -9.19
N GLY A 406 9.56 -0.88 -8.31
CA GLY A 406 9.79 -0.38 -6.94
C GLY A 406 10.51 0.98 -6.95
N ASP A 407 11.31 1.24 -5.92
CA ASP A 407 11.97 2.54 -5.78
C ASP A 407 12.99 2.84 -6.89
N ALA A 408 13.47 1.80 -7.59
CA ALA A 408 14.41 1.94 -8.69
C ALA A 408 13.79 2.66 -9.91
N ALA A 409 12.46 2.60 -10.08
CA ALA A 409 11.76 3.20 -11.21
C ALA A 409 11.30 4.64 -10.93
N PHE A 410 10.61 4.85 -9.81
CA PHE A 410 9.89 6.10 -9.55
C PHE A 410 10.31 6.84 -8.27
N GLY A 411 11.38 6.37 -7.63
CA GLY A 411 11.88 6.90 -6.37
C GLY A 411 11.27 6.23 -5.14
N PRO A 412 11.72 6.58 -3.93
CA PRO A 412 11.37 5.89 -2.70
C PRO A 412 9.87 5.95 -2.39
N GLU A 413 9.23 4.78 -2.37
CA GLU A 413 7.84 4.57 -1.98
C GLU A 413 7.79 3.54 -0.84
N ASN A 414 6.68 2.80 -0.70
CA ASN A 414 6.50 1.77 0.31
C ASN A 414 6.53 0.35 -0.28
N ILE A 415 6.60 -0.65 0.60
CA ILE A 415 6.74 -2.05 0.19
C ILE A 415 5.56 -2.51 -0.68
N ILE A 416 4.32 -2.08 -0.38
CA ILE A 416 3.14 -2.50 -1.16
C ILE A 416 3.15 -1.90 -2.57
N TRP A 417 3.70 -0.70 -2.77
CA TRP A 417 3.97 -0.14 -4.10
C TRP A 417 5.02 -0.97 -4.84
N ALA A 418 6.09 -1.40 -4.17
CA ALA A 418 7.08 -2.26 -4.79
C ALA A 418 6.50 -3.60 -5.26
N VAL A 419 5.58 -4.19 -4.48
CA VAL A 419 4.80 -5.37 -4.88
C VAL A 419 3.92 -5.08 -6.10
N ALA A 420 3.13 -4.00 -6.06
CA ALA A 420 2.29 -3.61 -7.19
C ALA A 420 3.11 -3.41 -8.49
N HIS A 421 4.24 -2.70 -8.40
CA HIS A 421 5.16 -2.52 -9.53
C HIS A 421 5.72 -3.85 -10.03
N GLY A 422 5.98 -4.81 -9.14
CA GLY A 422 6.44 -6.15 -9.49
C GLY A 422 5.40 -6.94 -10.28
N HIS A 423 4.14 -6.95 -9.85
CA HIS A 423 3.03 -7.58 -10.58
C HIS A 423 2.87 -6.97 -11.98
N GLN A 424 2.86 -5.63 -12.06
CA GLN A 424 2.68 -4.94 -13.34
C GLN A 424 3.87 -5.15 -14.29
N ALA A 425 5.10 -5.18 -13.77
CA ALA A 425 6.30 -5.48 -14.56
C ALA A 425 6.32 -6.94 -15.04
N ALA A 426 5.86 -7.90 -14.22
CA ALA A 426 5.79 -9.30 -14.59
C ALA A 426 4.88 -9.52 -15.83
N ILE A 427 3.74 -8.85 -15.90
CA ILE A 427 2.85 -8.86 -17.08
C ILE A 427 3.59 -8.38 -18.33
N SER A 428 4.31 -7.27 -18.23
CA SER A 428 5.03 -6.71 -19.37
C SER A 428 6.23 -7.56 -19.79
N ILE A 429 6.93 -8.18 -18.83
CA ILE A 429 8.01 -9.14 -19.12
C ILE A 429 7.46 -10.39 -19.80
N ASP A 430 6.32 -10.92 -19.34
CA ASP A 430 5.65 -12.07 -19.96
C ASP A 430 5.26 -11.77 -21.42
N SER A 431 4.53 -10.67 -21.64
CA SER A 431 4.15 -10.21 -22.98
C SER A 431 5.36 -10.00 -23.89
N PHE A 432 6.41 -9.34 -23.39
CA PHE A 432 7.64 -9.11 -24.15
C PHE A 432 8.33 -10.43 -24.55
N CYS A 433 8.50 -11.36 -23.60
CA CYS A 433 9.15 -12.65 -23.85
C CYS A 433 8.35 -13.53 -24.82
N GLN A 434 7.03 -13.36 -24.85
CA GLN A 434 6.11 -14.02 -25.78
C GLN A 434 5.96 -13.28 -27.13
N GLN A 435 6.70 -12.17 -27.34
CA GLN A 435 6.63 -11.34 -28.54
C GLN A 435 5.23 -10.75 -28.80
N LYS A 436 4.50 -10.44 -27.73
CA LYS A 436 3.22 -9.71 -27.75
C LYS A 436 3.44 -8.23 -27.47
N ASP A 437 2.43 -7.42 -27.76
CA ASP A 437 2.45 -6.01 -27.38
C ASP A 437 2.40 -5.90 -25.84
N VAL A 438 3.35 -5.17 -25.25
CA VAL A 438 3.43 -4.96 -23.80
C VAL A 438 2.30 -4.08 -23.26
N ARG A 439 1.59 -3.37 -24.14
CA ARG A 439 0.41 -2.56 -23.83
C ARG A 439 -0.92 -3.33 -23.95
N ASP A 440 -0.90 -4.53 -24.54
CA ASP A 440 -2.07 -5.42 -24.53
C ASP A 440 -2.11 -6.16 -23.19
N ARG A 441 -2.63 -5.48 -22.16
CA ARG A 441 -2.65 -5.98 -20.78
C ARG A 441 -3.91 -6.82 -20.53
N PRO A 442 -3.80 -7.92 -19.75
CA PRO A 442 -4.98 -8.69 -19.36
C PRO A 442 -5.91 -7.79 -18.54
N PRO A 443 -7.22 -7.75 -18.86
CA PRO A 443 -8.18 -7.00 -18.05
C PRO A 443 -8.30 -7.65 -16.66
N PRO A 444 -8.72 -6.88 -15.63
CA PRO A 444 -9.04 -7.46 -14.34
C PRO A 444 -10.21 -8.44 -14.45
N GLU A 445 -10.19 -9.48 -13.62
CA GLU A 445 -11.30 -10.39 -13.46
C GLU A 445 -12.24 -9.87 -12.39
N VAL A 446 -13.48 -9.61 -12.78
CA VAL A 446 -14.54 -9.20 -11.86
C VAL A 446 -15.71 -10.16 -11.89
N THR A 447 -16.26 -10.45 -10.72
CA THR A 447 -17.51 -11.20 -10.60
C THR A 447 -18.42 -10.53 -9.60
N LEU A 448 -19.73 -10.63 -9.86
CA LEU A 448 -20.76 -10.14 -8.96
C LEU A 448 -21.71 -11.31 -8.70
N VAL A 449 -21.68 -11.83 -7.48
CA VAL A 449 -22.37 -13.08 -7.13
C VAL A 449 -23.31 -12.84 -5.97
N SER A 450 -24.60 -13.16 -6.18
CA SER A 450 -25.61 -13.10 -5.13
C SER A 450 -25.20 -13.93 -3.91
N GLN A 451 -25.28 -13.29 -2.74
CA GLN A 451 -25.01 -13.90 -1.44
C GLN A 451 -26.29 -14.43 -0.77
N LYS A 452 -27.41 -14.41 -1.51
CA LYS A 452 -28.72 -14.81 -1.01
C LYS A 452 -28.86 -16.33 -0.96
N MET A 453 -29.07 -16.88 0.22
CA MET A 453 -29.37 -18.30 0.45
C MET A 453 -30.88 -18.56 0.57
N GLY A 454 -31.62 -17.57 1.07
CA GLY A 454 -33.07 -17.59 1.24
C GLY A 454 -33.66 -16.19 1.15
N MET A 455 -34.97 -16.04 1.35
CA MET A 455 -35.61 -14.71 1.20
C MET A 455 -35.03 -13.64 2.15
N HIS A 456 -34.64 -14.06 3.35
CA HIS A 456 -34.04 -13.24 4.42
C HIS A 456 -32.80 -13.93 5.03
N GLU A 457 -32.07 -14.71 4.24
CA GLU A 457 -30.90 -15.46 4.71
C GLU A 457 -29.75 -15.26 3.73
N TRP A 458 -28.59 -14.89 4.27
CA TRP A 458 -27.37 -14.58 3.54
C TRP A 458 -26.30 -15.65 3.81
N SER A 459 -25.34 -15.80 2.90
CA SER A 459 -24.18 -16.71 3.04
C SER A 459 -23.21 -16.29 4.16
N TYR A 460 -23.37 -15.08 4.71
CA TYR A 460 -22.48 -14.51 5.73
C TYR A 460 -23.29 -13.70 6.77
N HIS A 461 -22.68 -13.45 7.93
CA HIS A 461 -23.23 -12.57 8.95
C HIS A 461 -22.95 -11.10 8.60
N ASN A 462 -24.00 -10.29 8.50
CA ASN A 462 -23.89 -8.86 8.17
C ASN A 462 -23.98 -7.92 9.39
N ASP A 463 -24.10 -8.49 10.60
CA ASP A 463 -24.07 -7.70 11.83
C ASP A 463 -22.68 -7.11 12.01
N ILE A 464 -22.61 -5.80 12.21
CA ILE A 464 -21.38 -5.06 12.47
C ILE A 464 -21.32 -4.69 13.95
N SER A 465 -20.14 -4.79 14.55
CA SER A 465 -19.90 -4.23 15.88
C SER A 465 -19.88 -2.70 15.81
N ASN A 466 -20.32 -2.03 16.88
CA ASN A 466 -20.20 -0.59 17.11
C ASN A 466 -19.08 -0.26 18.12
N ASP A 467 -18.21 -1.23 18.41
CA ASP A 467 -17.09 -1.02 19.31
C ASP A 467 -16.06 -0.06 18.68
N GLU A 468 -15.39 0.70 19.55
CA GLU A 468 -14.26 1.54 19.15
C GLU A 468 -13.06 0.67 18.73
N ARG A 469 -12.15 1.24 17.94
CA ARG A 469 -10.94 0.54 17.49
C ARG A 469 -10.14 0.02 18.67
N TYR A 470 -9.87 -1.29 18.67
CA TYR A 470 -9.09 -1.92 19.71
C TYR A 470 -7.61 -1.55 19.63
N LEU A 471 -7.00 -1.29 20.79
CA LEU A 471 -5.58 -1.03 20.90
C LEU A 471 -4.79 -2.33 20.69
N VAL A 472 -3.67 -2.22 19.97
CA VAL A 472 -2.75 -3.34 19.77
C VAL A 472 -1.99 -3.58 21.07
N PRO A 473 -1.99 -4.82 21.60
CA PRO A 473 -1.14 -5.19 22.72
C PRO A 473 0.35 -4.96 22.41
N HIS A 474 1.05 -4.29 23.32
CA HIS A 474 2.50 -4.11 23.28
C HIS A 474 3.20 -4.93 24.36
N ALA A 475 4.40 -5.42 24.04
CA ALA A 475 5.31 -5.97 25.03
C ALA A 475 5.81 -4.88 25.99
N ASP A 476 6.10 -5.27 27.23
CA ASP A 476 6.53 -4.32 28.26
C ASP A 476 7.86 -3.65 27.88
N LYS A 477 7.83 -2.31 27.89
CA LYS A 477 8.93 -1.41 27.51
C LYS A 477 10.24 -1.70 28.22
N ASN A 478 10.21 -2.18 29.47
CA ASN A 478 11.41 -2.49 30.25
C ASN A 478 12.20 -3.68 29.68
N PHE A 479 11.54 -4.58 28.96
CA PHE A 479 12.17 -5.72 28.31
C PHE A 479 12.53 -5.38 26.86
N THR A 480 11.62 -4.75 26.11
CA THR A 480 11.84 -4.43 24.68
C THR A 480 12.97 -3.42 24.44
N LEU A 481 13.22 -2.51 25.38
CA LEU A 481 14.36 -1.59 25.29
C LEU A 481 15.72 -2.25 25.57
N LYS A 482 15.73 -3.45 26.15
CA LYS A 482 16.95 -4.21 26.45
C LYS A 482 17.28 -5.27 25.42
N ASP A 483 16.31 -5.65 24.60
CA ASP A 483 16.46 -6.66 23.55
C ASP A 483 15.98 -6.12 22.21
N ILE A 484 16.94 -5.83 21.32
CA ILE A 484 16.68 -5.32 19.98
C ILE A 484 15.89 -6.29 19.08
N LYS A 485 15.86 -7.57 19.43
CA LYS A 485 15.15 -8.60 18.66
C LYS A 485 13.75 -8.88 19.21
N MET A 486 13.42 -8.36 20.39
CA MET A 486 12.10 -8.56 20.97
C MET A 486 11.06 -7.71 20.24
N GLU A 487 10.07 -8.36 19.65
CA GLU A 487 8.97 -7.68 18.96
C GLU A 487 8.19 -6.79 19.94
N VAL A 488 7.93 -5.54 19.55
CA VAL A 488 7.24 -4.56 20.41
C VAL A 488 5.73 -4.75 20.37
N GLU A 489 5.19 -4.85 19.16
CA GLU A 489 3.76 -5.11 18.95
C GLU A 489 3.52 -6.61 18.92
N LEU A 490 2.60 -7.09 19.76
CA LEU A 490 2.30 -8.52 19.87
C LEU A 490 1.17 -8.97 18.92
N GLY A 491 0.47 -8.02 18.30
CA GLY A 491 -0.70 -8.30 17.47
C GLY A 491 -1.94 -8.61 18.30
N PHE A 492 -3.03 -9.01 17.63
CA PHE A 492 -4.27 -9.40 18.29
C PHE A 492 -4.31 -10.90 18.56
N ASP A 493 -4.83 -11.27 19.73
CA ASP A 493 -5.23 -12.65 19.98
C ASP A 493 -6.54 -13.00 19.23
N GLU A 494 -6.94 -14.27 19.30
CA GLU A 494 -8.13 -14.77 18.59
C GLU A 494 -9.41 -13.98 18.91
N GLN A 495 -9.63 -13.61 20.18
CA GLN A 495 -10.85 -12.91 20.59
C GLN A 495 -10.82 -11.46 20.12
N LEU A 496 -9.72 -10.76 20.36
CA LEU A 496 -9.56 -9.37 19.95
C LEU A 496 -9.58 -9.21 18.42
N ALA A 497 -9.03 -10.19 17.71
CA ALA A 497 -9.09 -10.24 16.26
C ALA A 497 -10.52 -10.45 15.74
N PHE A 498 -11.30 -11.33 16.39
CA PHE A 498 -12.71 -11.50 16.07
C PHE A 498 -13.48 -10.18 16.29
N ASP A 499 -13.33 -9.57 17.47
CA ASP A 499 -14.04 -8.34 17.84
C ASP A 499 -13.69 -7.18 16.87
N GLU A 500 -12.41 -7.02 16.52
CA GLU A 500 -11.98 -6.02 15.55
C GLU A 500 -12.41 -6.35 14.11
N ALA A 501 -12.42 -7.63 13.71
CA ALA A 501 -12.91 -8.05 12.38
C ALA A 501 -14.40 -7.75 12.20
N MET A 502 -15.20 -7.90 13.26
CA MET A 502 -16.63 -7.58 13.28
C MET A 502 -16.92 -6.07 13.09
N ARG A 503 -15.92 -5.18 13.18
CA ARG A 503 -16.08 -3.76 12.85
C ARG A 503 -16.12 -3.48 11.34
N CYS A 504 -15.69 -4.43 10.50
CA CYS A 504 -15.68 -4.29 9.05
C CYS A 504 -17.10 -4.20 8.47
N LEU A 505 -17.33 -3.24 7.57
CA LEU A 505 -18.63 -3.00 6.94
C LEU A 505 -18.92 -3.91 5.74
N ASN A 506 -18.06 -4.91 5.45
CA ASN A 506 -18.18 -5.82 4.30
C ASN A 506 -18.49 -5.09 2.98
N CYS A 507 -17.75 -4.01 2.68
CA CYS A 507 -18.04 -3.14 1.53
C CYS A 507 -17.88 -3.86 0.18
N ASP A 508 -17.21 -5.02 0.13
CA ASP A 508 -17.15 -5.90 -1.03
C ASP A 508 -18.51 -6.55 -1.34
N VAL A 509 -19.42 -6.64 -0.37
CA VAL A 509 -20.79 -7.07 -0.59
C VAL A 509 -21.65 -5.86 -0.94
N GLN A 510 -21.94 -5.73 -2.22
CA GLN A 510 -22.63 -4.61 -2.83
C GLN A 510 -24.14 -4.76 -2.67
N THR A 511 -24.84 -3.67 -2.37
CA THR A 511 -26.29 -3.60 -2.53
C THR A 511 -26.60 -3.25 -4.00
N VAL A 512 -26.96 -4.27 -4.77
CA VAL A 512 -27.20 -4.18 -6.22
C VAL A 512 -28.70 -4.15 -6.47
N PHE A 513 -29.15 -3.35 -7.43
CA PHE A 513 -30.57 -3.31 -7.77
C PHE A 513 -30.87 -3.68 -9.22
N GLU A 514 -32.07 -4.21 -9.43
CA GLU A 514 -32.69 -4.43 -10.74
C GLU A 514 -33.95 -3.58 -10.84
N ASP A 515 -33.88 -2.54 -11.67
CA ASP A 515 -34.96 -1.58 -11.89
C ASP A 515 -36.26 -2.24 -12.41
N VAL A 516 -36.16 -3.25 -13.28
CA VAL A 516 -37.29 -4.02 -13.82
C VAL A 516 -38.12 -4.75 -12.77
N LYS A 517 -37.55 -5.05 -11.60
CA LYS A 517 -38.24 -5.70 -10.47
C LYS A 517 -38.83 -4.69 -9.49
N CYS A 518 -38.44 -3.42 -9.59
CA CYS A 518 -38.86 -2.39 -8.66
C CYS A 518 -40.33 -1.98 -8.92
N ILE A 519 -41.13 -1.94 -7.85
CA ILE A 519 -42.53 -1.49 -7.88
C ILE A 519 -42.73 -0.13 -7.22
N GLU A 520 -41.63 0.56 -6.88
CA GLU A 520 -41.65 1.92 -6.33
C GLU A 520 -42.49 2.07 -5.06
N CYS A 521 -42.39 1.08 -4.16
CA CYS A 521 -43.10 1.06 -2.87
C CYS A 521 -42.42 1.85 -1.74
N ASP A 522 -41.27 2.49 -2.03
CA ASP A 522 -40.43 3.28 -1.12
C ASP A 522 -39.91 2.56 0.15
N ALA A 523 -40.17 1.26 0.32
CA ALA A 523 -39.76 0.51 1.50
C ALA A 523 -38.23 0.48 1.73
N CYS A 524 -37.43 0.54 0.66
CA CYS A 524 -35.96 0.63 0.75
C CYS A 524 -35.47 2.03 1.15
N VAL A 525 -36.23 3.08 0.82
CA VAL A 525 -35.96 4.46 1.25
C VAL A 525 -36.26 4.59 2.73
N ASP A 526 -37.43 4.11 3.15
CA ASP A 526 -37.92 4.22 4.54
C ASP A 526 -37.03 3.46 5.54
N VAL A 527 -36.44 2.33 5.13
CA VAL A 527 -35.58 1.51 6.01
C VAL A 527 -34.12 1.96 6.00
N CYS A 528 -33.72 2.84 5.08
CA CYS A 528 -32.33 3.24 4.94
C CYS A 528 -31.91 4.13 6.14
N PRO A 529 -30.93 3.71 6.96
CA PRO A 529 -30.55 4.47 8.16
C PRO A 529 -29.84 5.80 7.86
N VAL A 530 -29.35 5.97 6.63
CA VAL A 530 -28.52 7.11 6.19
C VAL A 530 -29.13 7.85 4.99
N ASP A 531 -30.38 7.53 4.64
CA ASP A 531 -31.14 8.21 3.58
C ASP A 531 -30.43 8.26 2.20
N CYS A 532 -29.61 7.24 1.87
CA CYS A 532 -28.82 7.22 0.64
C CYS A 532 -29.57 6.79 -0.61
N ILE A 533 -30.78 6.22 -0.48
CA ILE A 533 -31.61 5.74 -1.60
C ILE A 533 -32.72 6.75 -1.90
N ASN A 534 -32.89 7.07 -3.18
CA ASN A 534 -33.75 8.14 -3.67
C ASN A 534 -34.57 7.67 -4.87
N PHE A 535 -35.83 8.12 -4.95
CA PHE A 535 -36.68 8.01 -6.14
C PHE A 535 -37.12 9.40 -6.57
N ILE A 536 -36.39 10.01 -7.50
CA ILE A 536 -36.59 11.40 -7.93
C ILE A 536 -36.57 11.54 -9.45
N GLU A 537 -37.05 12.67 -9.98
CA GLU A 537 -36.88 12.99 -11.40
C GLU A 537 -35.40 13.13 -11.74
N ASN A 538 -34.95 12.48 -12.81
CA ASN A 538 -33.55 12.53 -13.23
C ASN A 538 -33.21 13.92 -13.78
N SER A 539 -31.98 14.36 -13.55
CA SER A 539 -31.45 15.67 -13.94
C SER A 539 -29.95 15.53 -14.27
N PRO A 540 -29.28 16.59 -14.77
CA PRO A 540 -27.82 16.61 -14.83
C PRO A 540 -27.21 16.31 -13.46
N GLU A 541 -26.10 15.58 -13.44
CA GLU A 541 -25.54 15.01 -12.20
C GLU A 541 -25.27 16.07 -11.12
N ALA A 542 -24.78 17.25 -11.51
CA ALA A 542 -24.53 18.35 -10.58
C ALA A 542 -25.81 18.80 -9.84
N ASP A 543 -26.94 18.90 -10.55
CA ASP A 543 -28.23 19.22 -9.94
C ASP A 543 -28.78 18.02 -9.18
N LEU A 544 -28.56 16.80 -9.70
CA LEU A 544 -29.08 15.56 -9.13
C LEU A 544 -28.54 15.35 -7.72
N ARG A 545 -27.22 15.50 -7.56
CA ARG A 545 -26.49 15.36 -6.29
C ARG A 545 -27.02 16.28 -5.20
N GLN A 546 -27.39 17.52 -5.54
CA GLN A 546 -27.92 18.50 -4.57
C GLN A 546 -29.39 18.27 -4.22
N ASN A 547 -30.12 17.57 -5.09
CA ASN A 547 -31.55 17.28 -4.91
C ASN A 547 -31.84 15.91 -4.27
N LEU A 548 -30.80 15.13 -3.95
CA LEU A 548 -30.95 13.91 -3.13
C LEU A 548 -31.42 14.27 -1.72
N ARG A 549 -32.03 13.32 -1.02
CA ARG A 549 -32.47 13.49 0.39
C ARG A 549 -31.32 13.92 1.30
N VAL A 550 -30.13 13.39 1.04
CA VAL A 550 -28.85 13.86 1.59
C VAL A 550 -27.99 14.33 0.41
N PRO A 551 -27.56 15.60 0.35
CA PRO A 551 -26.74 16.09 -0.75
C PRO A 551 -25.41 15.33 -0.88
N ALA A 552 -25.15 14.77 -2.07
CA ALA A 552 -23.93 14.03 -2.38
C ALA A 552 -22.81 14.97 -2.81
N ASN A 553 -21.99 15.41 -1.86
CA ASN A 553 -20.95 16.42 -2.09
C ASN A 553 -19.62 15.84 -2.61
N ASP A 554 -19.38 14.55 -2.42
CA ASP A 554 -18.18 13.88 -2.95
C ASP A 554 -18.35 13.59 -4.44
N MET A 555 -17.56 14.29 -5.26
CA MET A 555 -17.57 14.15 -6.71
C MET A 555 -16.68 13.01 -7.21
N GLU A 556 -15.78 12.49 -6.37
CA GLU A 556 -14.90 11.36 -6.72
C GLU A 556 -15.68 10.05 -6.68
N GLN A 557 -16.68 9.94 -5.79
CA GLN A 557 -17.58 8.79 -5.72
C GLN A 557 -18.74 8.92 -6.72
N SER A 558 -18.88 7.93 -7.60
CA SER A 558 -19.95 7.89 -8.60
C SER A 558 -21.30 7.48 -7.99
N LEU A 559 -22.38 8.13 -8.41
CA LEU A 559 -23.74 7.74 -8.06
C LEU A 559 -24.14 6.41 -8.73
N TYR A 560 -24.96 5.61 -8.05
CA TYR A 560 -25.62 4.44 -8.66
C TYR A 560 -27.00 4.83 -9.18
N VAL A 561 -27.17 4.92 -10.50
CA VAL A 561 -28.37 5.46 -11.15
C VAL A 561 -29.04 4.39 -12.01
N SER A 562 -30.36 4.22 -11.86
CA SER A 562 -31.17 3.30 -12.69
C SER A 562 -31.56 3.92 -14.03
N ASP A 563 -32.14 3.11 -14.93
CA ASP A 563 -32.95 3.67 -16.03
C ASP A 563 -34.21 4.35 -15.49
N ILE A 564 -34.93 5.07 -16.35
CA ILE A 564 -36.18 5.74 -16.01
C ILE A 564 -37.25 4.67 -15.73
N LEU A 565 -37.78 4.70 -14.51
CA LEU A 565 -38.82 3.81 -14.02
C LEU A 565 -40.19 4.15 -14.63
N PRO A 566 -41.19 3.26 -14.53
CA PRO A 566 -42.52 3.48 -15.11
C PRO A 566 -43.24 4.75 -14.63
N THR A 567 -42.95 5.27 -13.42
CA THR A 567 -43.52 6.55 -12.96
C THR A 567 -42.80 7.79 -13.52
N GLY A 568 -41.73 7.62 -14.31
CA GLY A 568 -40.90 8.71 -14.82
C GLY A 568 -39.77 9.18 -13.89
N ARG A 569 -39.61 8.53 -12.73
CA ARG A 569 -38.50 8.78 -11.78
C ARG A 569 -37.32 7.85 -12.08
N SER A 570 -36.16 8.14 -11.52
CA SER A 570 -35.01 7.22 -11.45
C SER A 570 -34.73 6.85 -10.00
N MET A 571 -34.30 5.61 -9.79
CA MET A 571 -33.73 5.19 -8.51
C MET A 571 -32.26 5.58 -8.48
N ILE A 572 -31.86 6.27 -7.42
CA ILE A 572 -30.50 6.76 -7.24
C ILE A 572 -30.03 6.36 -5.86
N LYS A 573 -28.86 5.75 -5.79
CA LYS A 573 -28.17 5.43 -4.54
C LYS A 573 -26.84 6.17 -4.50
N ASP A 574 -26.60 6.87 -3.40
CA ASP A 574 -25.30 7.44 -3.09
C ASP A 574 -24.44 6.37 -2.40
N GLU A 575 -23.41 5.92 -3.10
CA GLU A 575 -22.43 4.96 -2.59
C GLU A 575 -21.50 5.59 -1.55
N ASP A 576 -21.40 6.92 -1.46
CA ASP A 576 -20.53 7.53 -0.45
C ASP A 576 -21.11 7.32 0.96
N VAL A 577 -22.38 7.58 1.16
CA VAL A 577 -22.98 7.45 2.50
C VAL A 577 -23.52 6.05 2.81
N CYS A 578 -23.66 5.15 1.82
CA CYS A 578 -24.29 3.84 2.03
C CYS A 578 -23.52 2.95 3.03
N LEU A 579 -24.19 2.36 4.03
CA LEU A 579 -23.54 1.49 5.02
C LEU A 579 -23.38 0.01 4.59
N HIS A 580 -23.95 -0.39 3.45
CA HIS A 580 -23.98 -1.80 3.00
C HIS A 580 -24.62 -2.77 4.01
N CYS A 581 -25.48 -2.25 4.89
CA CYS A 581 -26.19 -3.02 5.91
C CYS A 581 -27.23 -4.03 5.36
N GLY A 582 -27.52 -4.01 4.06
CA GLY A 582 -28.45 -4.96 3.42
C GLY A 582 -29.93 -4.79 3.76
N LEU A 583 -30.30 -3.85 4.63
CA LEU A 583 -31.70 -3.60 5.02
C LEU A 583 -32.62 -3.32 3.82
N CYS A 584 -32.11 -2.66 2.77
CA CYS A 584 -32.87 -2.45 1.53
C CYS A 584 -33.20 -3.77 0.82
N ALA A 585 -32.28 -4.74 0.81
CA ALA A 585 -32.45 -6.05 0.22
C ALA A 585 -33.37 -6.94 1.06
N GLU A 586 -33.27 -6.87 2.39
CA GLU A 586 -34.15 -7.61 3.31
C GLU A 586 -35.60 -7.12 3.26
N ARG A 587 -35.79 -5.80 3.15
CA ARG A 587 -37.11 -5.18 3.17
C ARG A 587 -37.81 -5.20 1.81
N CYS A 588 -37.09 -5.42 0.72
CA CYS A 588 -37.64 -5.34 -0.63
C CYS A 588 -38.64 -6.49 -0.90
N PRO A 589 -39.94 -6.19 -1.15
CA PRO A 589 -40.95 -7.23 -1.34
C PRO A 589 -40.83 -7.97 -2.69
N THR A 590 -40.11 -7.40 -3.65
CA THR A 590 -39.93 -7.97 -4.99
C THR A 590 -38.54 -8.52 -5.24
N ALA A 591 -37.65 -8.46 -4.23
CA ALA A 591 -36.22 -8.75 -4.39
C ALA A 591 -35.59 -7.95 -5.56
N ALA A 592 -36.02 -6.71 -5.74
CA ALA A 592 -35.37 -5.75 -6.63
C ALA A 592 -34.00 -5.32 -6.12
N TRP A 593 -33.76 -5.41 -4.81
CA TRP A 593 -32.46 -5.26 -4.18
C TRP A 593 -31.89 -6.63 -3.82
N ASP A 594 -30.60 -6.80 -4.04
CA ASP A 594 -29.83 -7.99 -3.70
C ASP A 594 -28.49 -7.61 -3.05
N MET A 595 -27.94 -8.53 -2.25
CA MET A 595 -26.58 -8.43 -1.72
C MET A 595 -25.69 -9.30 -2.59
N GLN A 596 -24.76 -8.69 -3.32
CA GLN A 596 -23.89 -9.39 -4.24
C GLN A 596 -22.43 -9.15 -3.88
N GLN A 597 -21.67 -10.22 -3.65
CA GLN A 597 -20.24 -10.13 -3.40
C GLN A 597 -19.57 -9.76 -4.72
N PHE A 598 -18.89 -8.62 -4.70
CA PHE A 598 -18.01 -8.17 -5.74
C PHE A 598 -16.60 -8.72 -5.46
N LEU A 599 -16.08 -9.46 -6.42
CA LEU A 599 -14.70 -9.91 -6.44
C LEU A 599 -13.96 -9.09 -7.49
N TYR A 600 -12.81 -8.54 -7.11
CA TYR A 600 -11.86 -7.95 -8.03
C TYR A 600 -10.53 -8.69 -7.91
N LYS A 601 -10.05 -9.21 -9.04
CA LYS A 601 -8.71 -9.75 -9.19
C LYS A 601 -8.01 -8.98 -10.29
N GLU A 602 -6.90 -8.34 -9.93
CA GLU A 602 -6.10 -7.61 -10.90
C GLU A 602 -5.59 -8.55 -12.01
N GLY A 603 -5.42 -8.02 -13.22
CA GLY A 603 -4.83 -8.78 -14.32
C GLY A 603 -3.44 -9.28 -13.91
N GLN A 604 -3.16 -10.56 -14.16
CA GLN A 604 -1.88 -11.20 -13.83
C GLN A 604 -1.30 -11.87 -15.08
N ALA A 605 0.01 -12.10 -15.09
CA ALA A 605 0.64 -12.96 -16.08
C ALA A 605 0.11 -14.40 -15.88
N LYS A 606 -0.53 -14.98 -16.90
CA LYS A 606 -1.17 -16.31 -16.80
C LYS A 606 -0.67 -17.25 -17.89
N ASN A 607 -0.50 -18.51 -17.52
CA ASN A 607 -0.07 -19.55 -18.45
C ASN A 607 -1.26 -19.90 -19.37
N GLN A 608 -1.19 -19.53 -20.65
CA GLN A 608 -2.29 -19.74 -21.60
C GLN A 608 -2.66 -21.22 -21.79
N GLN A 609 -1.84 -22.17 -21.34
CA GLN A 609 -2.10 -23.60 -21.43
C GLN A 609 -3.07 -24.15 -20.37
N VAL A 610 -3.34 -23.41 -19.28
CA VAL A 610 -4.25 -23.86 -18.20
C VAL A 610 -5.68 -23.32 -18.40
N ALA A 611 -5.88 -22.37 -19.32
CA ALA A 611 -7.20 -21.89 -19.71
C ALA A 611 -7.81 -22.78 -20.81
N LYS A 612 -8.14 -24.03 -20.48
CA LYS A 612 -9.01 -24.88 -21.31
C LYS A 612 -9.93 -25.76 -20.48
#